data_AF-A0A1R0MF64-F1
#
_entry.id   AF-A0A1R0MF64-F1
#
_cell.length_a   1.000
_cell.length_b   1.000
_cell.length_c   1.000
_cell.angle_alpha   90.00
_cell.angle_beta   90.00
_cell.angle_gamma   90.00
#
_symmetry.space_group_name_H-M   'P 1'
#
loop_
_entity.id
_entity.type
_entity.pdbx_description
1 polymer ?
#
loop_
_entity_poly.entity_id
_entity_poly.type
_entity_poly.pdbx_seq_one_letter_code
_entity_poly.pdbx_strand_id
1 'polypeptide(L)'
;MTQQKQYRLVTRSDFDGLVCAVLLNELKLIREVMFAHPKDMQDGKVEITGDDITTNLPYVAKAHLVFDHHLSETLRNATDVDNYVIDPRAPSAARVVYNHYGGKKAFPGISDEMMAAVDKADSAQFSIDEILNPKDWVLLNYLMDARTGLGRFREFKVSNFQLMMDLIGYCRNHGIDEILQLPDVQERVALYRQYETLAKEQIRRCSRVHGNVVVLNLLHEETIYPTNRFMIYALFPDCNISIHQMWGLNKQNTVFAVGKSIVNRTSRTNVGALMLQYGGGGHEAAGTCQVGHDQSEDVLDELIARIRGHG
;
A
#
# COMPACT_ATOMS: atom_id res chain seq x y z
N MET A 1 23.92 9.68 32.27
CA MET A 1 23.09 8.80 31.43
C MET A 1 23.45 9.12 30.00
N THR A 2 24.09 8.21 29.28
CA THR A 2 24.36 8.39 27.84
C THR A 2 23.02 8.43 27.11
N GLN A 3 22.72 9.56 26.48
CA GLN A 3 21.50 9.74 25.69
C GLN A 3 21.55 8.74 24.53
N GLN A 4 20.56 7.83 24.46
CA GLN A 4 20.45 6.87 23.37
C GLN A 4 20.34 7.66 22.05
N LYS A 5 21.20 7.35 21.08
CA LYS A 5 21.16 7.99 19.75
C LYS A 5 19.80 7.71 19.11
N GLN A 6 19.17 8.75 18.57
CA GLN A 6 17.91 8.64 17.84
C GLN A 6 18.13 8.85 16.34
N TYR A 7 17.34 8.15 15.53
CA TYR A 7 17.45 8.09 14.07
C TYR A 7 16.26 8.77 13.39
N ARG A 8 16.39 9.06 12.10
CA ARG A 8 15.24 9.35 11.24
C ARG A 8 14.68 8.04 10.72
N LEU A 9 13.36 7.87 10.82
CA LEU A 9 12.67 6.76 10.15
C LEU A 9 12.32 7.18 8.73
N VAL A 10 12.71 6.39 7.73
CA VAL A 10 12.23 6.50 6.35
C VAL A 10 11.37 5.29 6.03
N THR A 11 10.10 5.49 5.74
CA THR A 11 9.13 4.39 5.53
C THR A 11 8.06 4.75 4.51
N ARG A 12 7.13 3.84 4.22
CA ARG A 12 5.99 4.11 3.34
C ARG A 12 4.87 4.84 4.07
N SER A 13 4.12 5.68 3.36
CA SER A 13 2.91 6.32 3.90
C SER A 13 1.71 5.37 3.84
N ASP A 14 1.79 4.25 4.54
CA ASP A 14 0.73 3.26 4.68
C ASP A 14 0.65 2.71 6.11
N PHE A 15 -0.28 1.79 6.35
CA PHE A 15 -0.53 1.28 7.71
C PHE A 15 0.68 0.54 8.29
N ASP A 16 1.49 -0.14 7.47
CA ASP A 16 2.71 -0.80 7.93
C ASP A 16 3.78 0.21 8.35
N GLY A 17 3.98 1.27 7.56
CA GLY A 17 4.87 2.37 7.95
C GLY A 17 4.42 3.09 9.24
N LEU A 18 3.11 3.27 9.42
CA LEU A 18 2.54 3.81 10.67
C LEU A 18 2.91 2.94 11.88
N VAL A 19 2.65 1.63 11.81
CA VAL A 19 2.93 0.74 12.94
C VAL A 19 4.44 0.60 13.18
N CYS A 20 5.27 0.58 12.13
CA CYS A 20 6.73 0.67 12.27
C CYS A 20 7.15 1.90 13.09
N ALA A 21 6.56 3.06 12.78
CA ALA A 21 6.83 4.29 13.50
C ALA A 21 6.38 4.22 14.96
N VAL A 22 5.20 3.65 15.24
CA VAL A 22 4.72 3.43 16.61
C VAL A 22 5.70 2.57 17.41
N LEU A 23 6.15 1.44 16.85
CA LEU A 23 7.08 0.52 17.51
C LEU A 23 8.42 1.19 17.81
N LEU A 24 9.03 1.84 16.82
CA LEU A 24 10.33 2.49 16.98
C LEU A 24 10.25 3.70 17.92
N ASN A 25 9.11 4.39 17.97
CA ASN A 25 8.85 5.47 18.91
C ASN A 25 8.70 4.96 20.35
N GLU A 26 8.07 3.80 20.57
CA GLU A 26 7.98 3.17 21.90
C GLU A 26 9.37 2.88 22.49
N LEU A 27 10.31 2.48 21.64
CA LEU A 27 11.71 2.25 22.01
C LEU A 27 12.56 3.53 22.10
N LYS A 28 11.96 4.70 21.82
CA LYS A 28 12.64 6.01 21.73
C LYS A 28 13.80 6.01 20.74
N LEU A 29 13.73 5.20 19.69
CA LEU A 29 14.79 5.06 18.68
C LEU A 29 14.72 6.12 17.58
N ILE A 30 13.59 6.79 17.40
CA ILE A 30 13.39 7.74 16.31
C ILE A 30 13.10 9.14 16.83
N ARG A 31 13.57 10.16 16.09
CA ARG A 31 13.32 11.59 16.36
C ARG A 31 12.41 12.25 15.32
N GLU A 32 12.35 11.68 14.13
CA GLU A 32 11.59 12.20 12.99
C GLU A 32 11.21 11.06 12.05
N VAL A 33 10.14 11.27 11.27
CA VAL A 33 9.64 10.31 10.27
C VAL A 33 9.54 11.01 8.92
N MET A 34 10.03 10.35 7.88
CA MET A 34 9.90 10.75 6.48
C MET A 34 9.20 9.63 5.72
N PHE A 35 8.18 9.98 4.95
CA PHE A 35 7.55 9.01 4.05
C PHE A 35 8.17 9.09 2.65
N ALA A 36 8.42 7.92 2.06
CA ALA A 36 8.98 7.77 0.73
C ALA A 36 8.22 6.72 -0.07
N HIS A 37 8.20 6.88 -1.39
CA HIS A 37 7.73 5.85 -2.31
C HIS A 37 8.88 4.89 -2.68
N PRO A 38 8.66 3.56 -2.80
CA PRO A 38 9.73 2.62 -3.16
C PRO A 38 10.51 2.98 -4.43
N LYS A 39 9.82 3.56 -5.42
CA LYS A 39 10.46 4.04 -6.65
C LYS A 39 11.46 5.17 -6.39
N ASP A 40 11.16 6.11 -5.49
CA ASP A 40 12.06 7.23 -5.22
C ASP A 40 13.31 6.77 -4.47
N MET A 41 13.20 5.71 -3.67
CA MET A 41 14.36 5.02 -3.07
C MET A 41 15.21 4.36 -4.16
N GLN A 42 14.61 3.60 -5.08
CA GLN A 42 15.31 2.94 -6.20
C GLN A 42 15.97 3.92 -7.16
N ASP A 43 15.31 5.04 -7.45
CA ASP A 43 15.82 6.11 -8.31
C ASP A 43 16.89 6.97 -7.59
N GLY A 44 17.20 6.72 -6.31
CA GLY A 44 18.18 7.48 -5.54
C GLY A 44 17.77 8.93 -5.23
N LYS A 45 16.47 9.24 -5.26
CA LYS A 45 15.93 10.59 -5.01
C LYS A 45 15.78 10.90 -3.53
N VAL A 46 15.79 9.88 -2.68
CA VAL A 46 15.75 10.02 -1.23
C VAL A 46 17.16 9.86 -0.68
N GLU A 47 17.66 10.89 -0.02
CA GLU A 47 18.98 10.85 0.61
C GLU A 47 18.93 10.00 1.89
N ILE A 48 19.73 8.92 1.92
CA ILE A 48 19.87 8.00 3.04
C ILE A 48 21.31 8.00 3.56
N THR A 49 21.44 8.03 4.88
CA THR A 49 22.68 8.19 5.65
C THR A 49 22.72 7.17 6.81
N GLY A 50 23.86 7.11 7.51
CA GLY A 50 24.01 6.31 8.73
C GLY A 50 23.19 6.80 9.94
N ASP A 51 22.38 7.84 9.77
CA ASP A 51 21.43 8.36 10.77
C ASP A 51 19.98 7.93 10.48
N ASP A 52 19.78 7.05 9.50
CA ASP A 52 18.46 6.60 9.04
C ASP A 52 18.17 5.13 9.36
N ILE A 53 16.97 4.85 9.85
CA ILE A 53 16.36 3.52 9.86
C ILE A 53 15.35 3.49 8.71
N THR A 54 15.38 2.46 7.86
CA THR A 54 14.38 2.29 6.80
C THR A 54 13.48 1.09 7.08
N THR A 55 12.18 1.20 6.81
CA THR A 55 11.26 0.06 6.91
C THR A 55 10.35 -0.03 5.69
N ASN A 56 10.05 -1.26 5.23
CA ASN A 56 9.16 -1.51 4.08
C ASN A 56 9.59 -0.73 2.82
N LEU A 57 10.89 -0.62 2.57
CA LEU A 57 11.46 0.11 1.44
C LEU A 57 12.69 -0.64 0.90
N PRO A 58 12.99 -0.50 -0.40
CA PRO A 58 14.16 -1.11 -1.03
C PRO A 58 15.45 -0.86 -0.24
N TYR A 59 16.30 -1.88 -0.15
CA TYR A 59 17.52 -1.84 0.66
C TYR A 59 18.47 -0.71 0.23
N VAL A 60 19.03 0.01 1.20
CA VAL A 60 20.09 1.01 0.98
C VAL A 60 21.22 0.80 1.98
N ALA A 61 22.40 0.42 1.48
CA ALA A 61 23.55 0.04 2.30
C ALA A 61 24.03 1.13 3.29
N LYS A 62 23.76 2.41 3.00
CA LYS A 62 24.17 3.53 3.86
C LYS A 62 23.33 3.67 5.15
N ALA A 63 22.14 3.07 5.20
CA ALA A 63 21.25 3.17 6.36
C ALA A 63 21.87 2.56 7.63
N HIS A 64 21.48 3.07 8.79
CA HIS A 64 21.83 2.46 10.08
C HIS A 64 21.26 1.05 10.22
N LEU A 65 19.96 0.90 9.94
CA LEU A 65 19.23 -0.37 9.91
C LEU A 65 18.16 -0.33 8.82
N VAL A 66 17.94 -1.47 8.16
CA VAL A 66 16.90 -1.67 7.16
C VAL A 66 16.04 -2.86 7.60
N PHE A 67 14.72 -2.65 7.72
CA PHE A 67 13.75 -3.70 8.00
C PHE A 67 12.88 -3.98 6.77
N ASP A 68 12.88 -5.22 6.30
CA ASP A 68 12.10 -5.62 5.13
C ASP A 68 11.55 -7.06 5.28
N HIS A 69 10.57 -7.41 4.47
CA HIS A 69 9.92 -8.71 4.44
C HIS A 69 9.60 -9.17 3.00
N HIS A 70 9.96 -8.40 1.97
CA HIS A 70 9.73 -8.79 0.59
C HIS A 70 10.73 -9.82 0.12
N LEU A 71 10.23 -10.99 -0.30
CA LEU A 71 11.07 -12.02 -0.94
C LEU A 71 11.88 -11.47 -2.13
N SER A 72 11.32 -10.55 -2.92
CA SER A 72 12.02 -9.95 -4.06
C SER A 72 13.32 -9.25 -3.68
N GLU A 73 13.43 -8.68 -2.48
CA GLU A 73 14.64 -7.99 -2.05
C GLU A 73 15.74 -8.98 -1.65
N THR A 74 15.40 -10.19 -1.17
CA THR A 74 16.36 -11.28 -0.94
C THR A 74 17.01 -11.80 -2.22
N LEU A 75 16.37 -11.58 -3.37
CA LEU A 75 16.89 -11.96 -4.68
C LEU A 75 17.79 -10.86 -5.29
N ARG A 76 17.67 -9.63 -4.79
CA ARG A 76 18.35 -8.44 -5.33
C ARG A 76 19.58 -8.05 -4.51
N ASN A 77 19.57 -8.33 -3.22
CA ASN A 77 20.57 -7.86 -2.27
C ASN A 77 21.20 -9.01 -1.50
N ALA A 78 22.44 -8.82 -1.05
CA ALA A 78 23.03 -9.69 -0.04
C ALA A 78 22.27 -9.51 1.28
N THR A 79 21.87 -10.62 1.90
CA THR A 79 21.05 -10.63 3.13
C THR A 79 21.85 -10.93 4.38
N ASP A 80 23.12 -11.30 4.24
CA ASP A 80 24.08 -11.61 5.30
C ASP A 80 24.89 -10.36 5.74
N VAL A 81 24.26 -9.18 5.68
CA VAL A 81 24.88 -7.91 6.06
C VAL A 81 24.27 -7.39 7.36
N ASP A 82 25.12 -6.86 8.25
CA ASP A 82 24.77 -6.53 9.64
C ASP A 82 23.60 -5.56 9.78
N ASN A 83 23.45 -4.62 8.84
CA ASN A 83 22.40 -3.59 8.90
C ASN A 83 21.09 -4.00 8.23
N TYR A 84 20.98 -5.21 7.67
CA TYR A 84 19.78 -5.64 6.95
C TYR A 84 19.02 -6.74 7.70
N VAL A 85 17.91 -6.35 8.32
CA VAL A 85 17.01 -7.26 9.03
C VAL A 85 15.85 -7.59 8.10
N ILE A 86 15.95 -8.75 7.43
CA ILE A 86 14.92 -9.23 6.50
C ILE A 86 14.35 -10.57 6.94
N ASP A 87 13.01 -10.68 7.00
CA ASP A 87 12.30 -11.95 7.13
C ASP A 87 11.24 -12.09 6.03
N PRO A 88 11.51 -12.82 4.94
CA PRO A 88 10.59 -12.94 3.81
C PRO A 88 9.31 -13.72 4.13
N ARG A 89 9.21 -14.30 5.33
CA ARG A 89 8.01 -14.99 5.81
C ARG A 89 7.16 -14.10 6.73
N ALA A 90 7.68 -12.96 7.16
CA ALA A 90 6.91 -12.02 7.95
C ALA A 90 5.81 -11.37 7.09
N PRO A 91 4.58 -11.26 7.60
CA PRO A 91 3.46 -10.69 6.85
C PRO A 91 3.53 -9.16 6.67
N SER A 92 4.41 -8.48 7.41
CA SER A 92 4.60 -7.01 7.39
C SER A 92 6.02 -6.64 7.85
N ALA A 93 6.53 -5.46 7.50
CA ALA A 93 7.80 -4.98 8.06
C ALA A 93 7.66 -4.61 9.54
N ALA A 94 6.48 -4.15 9.99
CA ALA A 94 6.18 -3.93 11.40
C ALA A 94 6.35 -5.22 12.21
N ARG A 95 5.98 -6.38 11.67
CA ARG A 95 6.23 -7.67 12.32
C ARG A 95 7.72 -7.98 12.43
N VAL A 96 8.51 -7.63 11.42
CA VAL A 96 9.98 -7.80 11.46
C VAL A 96 10.57 -6.94 12.58
N VAL A 97 10.19 -5.66 12.65
CA VAL A 97 10.60 -4.74 13.74
C VAL A 97 10.17 -5.31 15.10
N TYR A 98 8.91 -5.70 15.23
CA TYR A 98 8.35 -6.26 16.46
C TYR A 98 9.15 -7.47 16.96
N ASN A 99 9.41 -8.43 16.06
CA ASN A 99 10.15 -9.64 16.41
C ASN A 99 11.62 -9.36 16.71
N HIS A 100 12.28 -8.51 15.92
CA HIS A 100 13.70 -8.17 16.08
C HIS A 100 14.00 -7.62 17.49
N TYR A 101 13.13 -6.76 18.01
CA TYR A 101 13.33 -6.15 19.33
C TYR A 101 12.79 -6.99 20.51
N GLY A 102 12.27 -8.19 20.28
CA GLY A 102 11.86 -9.11 21.36
C GLY A 102 10.36 -9.24 21.58
N GLY A 103 9.55 -8.77 20.63
CA GLY A 103 8.10 -8.94 20.59
C GLY A 103 7.40 -8.43 21.84
N LYS A 104 6.42 -9.19 22.36
CA LYS A 104 5.57 -8.75 23.48
C LYS A 104 6.35 -8.35 24.72
N LYS A 105 7.53 -8.94 24.94
CA LYS A 105 8.40 -8.57 26.07
C LYS A 105 8.94 -7.15 25.95
N ALA A 106 9.28 -6.70 24.75
CA ALA A 106 9.75 -5.35 24.49
C ALA A 106 8.60 -4.35 24.26
N PHE A 107 7.44 -4.85 23.82
CA PHE A 107 6.28 -4.05 23.47
C PHE A 107 5.03 -4.43 24.30
N PRO A 108 5.05 -4.31 25.64
CA PRO A 108 3.93 -4.74 26.48
C PRO A 108 2.66 -3.91 26.26
N GLY A 109 2.80 -2.62 25.92
CA GLY A 109 1.68 -1.71 25.65
C GLY A 109 1.12 -1.78 24.24
N ILE A 110 1.81 -2.44 23.31
CA ILE A 110 1.33 -2.61 21.94
C ILE A 110 0.29 -3.72 21.92
N SER A 111 -0.90 -3.41 21.40
CA SER A 111 -1.99 -4.38 21.33
C SER A 111 -1.70 -5.47 20.30
N ASP A 112 -2.09 -6.70 20.64
CA ASP A 112 -1.95 -7.83 19.71
C ASP A 112 -2.89 -7.67 18.51
N GLU A 113 -4.01 -6.97 18.71
CA GLU A 113 -4.98 -6.62 17.68
C GLU A 113 -4.38 -5.70 16.60
N MET A 114 -3.67 -4.63 16.98
CA MET A 114 -3.02 -3.74 16.02
C MET A 114 -1.95 -4.50 15.23
N MET A 115 -1.17 -5.35 15.91
CA MET A 115 -0.17 -6.19 15.25
C MET A 115 -0.79 -7.23 14.29
N ALA A 116 -1.95 -7.80 14.64
CA ALA A 116 -2.68 -8.68 13.74
C ALA A 116 -3.28 -7.92 12.54
N ALA A 117 -3.74 -6.69 12.77
CA ALA A 117 -4.32 -5.86 11.72
C ALA A 117 -3.27 -5.41 10.68
N VAL A 118 -2.07 -5.00 11.11
CA VAL A 118 -1.00 -4.61 10.17
C VAL A 118 -0.51 -5.79 9.34
N ASP A 119 -0.37 -6.96 9.97
CA ASP A 119 -0.02 -8.21 9.28
C ASP A 119 -1.03 -8.57 8.20
N LYS A 120 -2.32 -8.46 8.54
CA LYS A 120 -3.41 -8.70 7.60
C LYS A 120 -3.41 -7.69 6.46
N ALA A 121 -3.18 -6.41 6.77
CA ALA A 121 -3.24 -5.33 5.80
C ALA A 121 -2.15 -5.44 4.74
N ASP A 122 -0.91 -5.67 5.16
CA ASP A 122 0.23 -5.66 4.27
C ASP A 122 0.30 -6.95 3.42
N SER A 123 -0.06 -8.10 4.00
CA SER A 123 -0.25 -9.37 3.27
C SER A 123 -1.56 -9.43 2.45
N ALA A 124 -2.38 -8.38 2.52
CA ALA A 124 -3.65 -8.22 1.84
C ALA A 124 -4.65 -9.36 2.08
N GLN A 125 -4.68 -9.93 3.30
CA GLN A 125 -5.51 -11.07 3.67
C GLN A 125 -6.95 -10.66 4.05
N PHE A 126 -7.61 -9.85 3.21
CA PHE A 126 -8.97 -9.39 3.48
C PHE A 126 -10.04 -10.32 2.89
N SER A 127 -11.12 -10.51 3.63
CA SER A 127 -12.34 -11.14 3.11
C SER A 127 -13.14 -10.18 2.22
N ILE A 128 -14.08 -10.72 1.43
CA ILE A 128 -15.00 -9.91 0.61
C ILE A 128 -15.80 -8.93 1.48
N ASP A 129 -16.29 -9.37 2.64
CA ASP A 129 -17.05 -8.49 3.54
C ASP A 129 -16.20 -7.34 4.06
N GLU A 130 -14.95 -7.59 4.42
CA GLU A 130 -14.02 -6.55 4.87
C GLU A 130 -13.65 -5.56 3.78
N ILE A 131 -13.67 -5.97 2.51
CA ILE A 131 -13.49 -5.08 1.36
C ILE A 131 -14.75 -4.23 1.15
N LEU A 132 -15.94 -4.83 1.23
CA LEU A 132 -17.21 -4.17 0.95
C LEU A 132 -17.66 -3.26 2.09
N ASN A 133 -17.43 -3.68 3.33
CA ASN A 133 -17.93 -3.11 4.57
C ASN A 133 -16.80 -2.98 5.62
N PRO A 134 -15.70 -2.27 5.31
CA PRO A 134 -14.57 -2.18 6.23
C PRO A 134 -14.97 -1.54 7.55
N LYS A 135 -14.45 -2.08 8.66
CA LYS A 135 -14.63 -1.57 10.02
C LYS A 135 -13.29 -1.53 10.73
N ASP A 136 -13.25 -0.81 11.85
CA ASP A 136 -12.13 -0.85 12.79
C ASP A 136 -10.78 -0.62 12.09
N TRP A 137 -9.78 -1.46 12.35
CA TRP A 137 -8.45 -1.31 11.77
C TRP A 137 -8.43 -1.47 10.25
N VAL A 138 -9.35 -2.28 9.69
CA VAL A 138 -9.48 -2.42 8.24
C VAL A 138 -9.91 -1.11 7.61
N LEU A 139 -10.87 -0.42 8.24
CA LEU A 139 -11.30 0.90 7.82
C LEU A 139 -10.16 1.90 7.92
N LEU A 140 -9.47 1.96 9.06
CA LEU A 140 -8.34 2.87 9.25
C LEU A 140 -7.25 2.65 8.19
N ASN A 141 -6.89 1.39 7.92
CA ASN A 141 -5.94 1.02 6.86
C ASN A 141 -6.37 1.58 5.49
N TYR A 142 -7.63 1.40 5.10
CA TYR A 142 -8.12 1.94 3.83
C TYR A 142 -8.19 3.47 3.79
N LEU A 143 -8.44 4.14 4.92
CA LEU A 143 -8.41 5.60 4.97
C LEU A 143 -6.98 6.14 4.80
N MET A 144 -5.98 5.41 5.30
CA MET A 144 -4.57 5.81 5.23
C MET A 144 -3.92 5.47 3.88
N ASP A 145 -4.45 4.49 3.16
CA ASP A 145 -3.98 4.15 1.83
C ASP A 145 -4.24 5.28 0.83
N ALA A 146 -3.17 5.95 0.36
CA ALA A 146 -3.25 7.01 -0.64
C ALA A 146 -3.97 6.56 -1.93
N ARG A 147 -3.95 5.26 -2.24
CA ARG A 147 -4.62 4.68 -3.42
C ARG A 147 -6.14 4.68 -3.28
N THR A 148 -6.68 4.81 -2.07
CA THR A 148 -8.11 5.03 -1.85
C THR A 148 -8.59 6.34 -2.47
N GLY A 149 -7.70 7.33 -2.62
CA GLY A 149 -8.00 8.54 -3.39
C GLY A 149 -8.81 9.59 -2.64
N LEU A 150 -8.91 9.52 -1.31
CA LEU A 150 -9.63 10.51 -0.50
C LEU A 150 -9.13 11.94 -0.71
N GLY A 151 -7.82 12.12 -0.87
CA GLY A 151 -7.20 13.43 -1.08
C GLY A 151 -7.62 14.14 -2.37
N ARG A 152 -8.34 13.49 -3.29
CA ARG A 152 -8.85 14.14 -4.52
C ARG A 152 -10.08 15.02 -4.29
N PHE A 153 -10.82 14.79 -3.21
CA PHE A 153 -12.18 15.33 -3.04
C PHE A 153 -12.31 16.46 -2.03
N ARG A 154 -11.31 16.64 -1.16
CA ARG A 154 -11.43 17.61 -0.07
C ARG A 154 -10.07 18.07 0.44
N GLU A 155 -10.01 19.35 0.78
CA GLU A 155 -9.04 19.87 1.73
C GLU A 155 -9.48 19.49 3.14
N PHE A 156 -8.93 18.39 3.64
CA PHE A 156 -9.06 17.97 5.03
C PHE A 156 -8.44 19.02 5.96
N LYS A 157 -8.93 19.09 7.21
CA LYS A 157 -8.42 20.06 8.19
C LYS A 157 -6.91 19.90 8.42
N VAL A 158 -6.46 18.65 8.45
CA VAL A 158 -5.04 18.29 8.51
C VAL A 158 -4.67 17.49 7.26
N SER A 159 -3.42 17.63 6.82
CA SER A 159 -2.90 16.83 5.71
C SER A 159 -2.82 15.35 6.11
N ASN A 160 -2.79 14.44 5.13
CA ASN A 160 -2.56 13.02 5.43
C ASN A 160 -1.22 12.78 6.16
N PHE A 161 -0.19 13.58 5.84
CA PHE A 161 1.08 13.53 6.54
C PHE A 161 0.92 13.86 8.02
N GLN A 162 0.25 14.98 8.34
CA GLN A 162 0.04 15.39 9.72
C GLN A 162 -0.83 14.38 10.47
N LEU A 163 -1.90 13.86 9.84
CA LEU A 163 -2.73 12.82 10.45
C LEU A 163 -1.91 11.57 10.77
N MET A 164 -1.02 11.13 9.87
CA MET A 164 -0.13 10.00 10.14
C MET A 164 0.79 10.27 11.33
N MET A 165 1.32 11.49 11.46
CA MET A 165 2.14 11.86 12.63
C MET A 165 1.34 11.83 13.93
N ASP A 166 0.11 12.34 13.91
CA ASP A 166 -0.77 12.34 15.07
C ASP A 166 -1.15 10.89 15.46
N LEU A 167 -1.46 10.05 14.47
CA LEU A 167 -1.81 8.64 14.66
C LEU A 167 -0.67 7.82 15.29
N ILE A 168 0.60 8.16 15.06
CA ILE A 168 1.73 7.51 15.77
C ILE A 168 1.57 7.69 17.29
N GLY A 169 1.14 8.88 17.72
CA GLY A 169 0.87 9.16 19.12
C GLY A 169 -0.40 8.47 19.64
N TYR A 170 -1.49 8.52 18.87
CA TYR A 170 -2.77 7.95 19.28
C TYR A 170 -2.73 6.41 19.38
N CYS A 171 -2.13 5.72 18.40
CA CYS A 171 -2.05 4.25 18.37
C CYS A 171 -1.31 3.63 19.57
N ARG A 172 -0.54 4.43 20.31
CA ARG A 172 0.13 4.00 21.53
C ARG A 172 -0.82 3.78 22.70
N ASN A 173 -1.83 4.66 22.83
CA ASN A 173 -2.62 4.78 24.06
C ASN A 173 -4.12 4.61 23.83
N HIS A 174 -4.57 4.52 22.57
CA HIS A 174 -5.97 4.45 22.20
C HIS A 174 -6.30 3.15 21.49
N GLY A 175 -7.47 2.60 21.79
CA GLY A 175 -8.08 1.54 21.01
C GLY A 175 -8.59 2.06 19.67
N ILE A 176 -8.93 1.13 18.77
CA ILE A 176 -9.42 1.49 17.44
C ILE A 176 -10.71 2.31 17.47
N ASP A 177 -11.63 1.99 18.38
CA ASP A 177 -12.88 2.73 18.53
C ASP A 177 -12.61 4.22 18.81
N GLU A 178 -11.68 4.50 19.71
CA GLU A 178 -11.29 5.86 20.10
C GLU A 178 -10.56 6.58 18.96
N ILE A 179 -9.65 5.89 18.26
CA ILE A 179 -8.95 6.44 17.08
C ILE A 179 -9.97 6.82 16.00
N LEU A 180 -10.96 5.96 15.75
CA LEU A 180 -11.99 6.25 14.77
C LEU A 180 -12.86 7.45 15.19
N GLN A 181 -13.01 7.76 16.48
CA GLN A 181 -13.73 8.95 16.95
C GLN A 181 -12.94 10.27 16.83
N LEU A 182 -11.65 10.23 16.50
CA LEU A 182 -10.87 11.46 16.32
C LEU A 182 -11.48 12.34 15.21
N PRO A 183 -11.64 13.66 15.40
CA PRO A 183 -12.30 14.52 14.43
C PRO A 183 -11.71 14.44 13.01
N ASP A 184 -10.39 14.40 12.92
CA ASP A 184 -9.66 14.34 11.65
C ASP A 184 -9.78 12.95 10.96
N VAL A 185 -10.10 11.90 11.73
CA VAL A 185 -10.43 10.56 11.20
C VAL A 185 -11.90 10.50 10.79
N GLN A 186 -12.81 11.03 11.61
CA GLN A 186 -14.25 11.08 11.33
C GLN A 186 -14.57 11.85 10.03
N GLU A 187 -13.88 12.95 9.73
CA GLU A 187 -14.10 13.66 8.46
C GLU A 187 -13.72 12.80 7.23
N ARG A 188 -12.71 11.93 7.36
CA ARG A 188 -12.28 10.98 6.32
C ARG A 188 -13.24 9.81 6.21
N VAL A 189 -13.72 9.29 7.35
CA VAL A 189 -14.78 8.26 7.38
C VAL A 189 -16.03 8.78 6.68
N ALA A 190 -16.48 9.99 7.02
CA ALA A 190 -17.67 10.59 6.42
C ALA A 190 -17.54 10.71 4.90
N LEU A 191 -16.39 11.21 4.41
CA LEU A 191 -16.12 11.32 2.98
C LEU A 191 -16.07 9.94 2.29
N TYR A 192 -15.40 8.96 2.90
CA TYR A 192 -15.31 7.60 2.38
C TYR A 192 -16.70 6.98 2.23
N ARG A 193 -17.56 7.14 3.24
CA ARG A 193 -18.95 6.63 3.22
C ARG A 193 -19.85 7.39 2.25
N GLN A 194 -19.69 8.71 2.14
CA GLN A 194 -20.45 9.55 1.22
C GLN A 194 -20.36 9.05 -0.22
N TYR A 195 -19.17 8.62 -0.65
CA TYR A 195 -18.93 8.17 -2.03
C TYR A 195 -19.01 6.65 -2.23
N GLU A 196 -19.31 5.88 -1.19
CA GLU A 196 -19.25 4.42 -1.24
C GLU A 196 -20.15 3.84 -2.35
N THR A 197 -21.41 4.28 -2.40
CA THR A 197 -22.37 3.85 -3.43
C THR A 197 -21.94 4.28 -4.83
N LEU A 198 -21.54 5.55 -4.99
CA LEU A 198 -21.10 6.10 -6.28
C LEU A 198 -19.86 5.39 -6.82
N ALA A 199 -18.89 5.06 -5.97
CA ALA A 199 -17.71 4.31 -6.36
C ALA A 199 -18.06 2.87 -6.79
N LYS A 200 -18.93 2.18 -6.04
CA LYS A 200 -19.39 0.82 -6.38
C LYS A 200 -20.16 0.81 -7.71
N GLU A 201 -21.01 1.80 -7.95
CA GLU A 201 -21.77 1.94 -9.20
C GLU A 201 -20.86 2.27 -10.39
N GLN A 202 -19.93 3.20 -10.21
CA GLN A 202 -18.92 3.54 -11.22
C GLN A 202 -18.10 2.31 -11.62
N ILE A 203 -17.55 1.57 -10.65
CA ILE A 203 -16.77 0.37 -10.95
C ILE A 203 -17.61 -0.63 -11.75
N ARG A 204 -18.87 -0.87 -11.37
CA ARG A 204 -19.74 -1.80 -12.12
C ARG A 204 -20.02 -1.32 -13.54
N ARG A 205 -20.41 -0.05 -13.71
CA ARG A 205 -20.78 0.52 -15.00
C ARG A 205 -19.60 0.58 -15.98
N CYS A 206 -18.43 0.94 -15.48
CA CYS A 206 -17.20 1.13 -16.24
C CYS A 206 -16.39 -0.16 -16.44
N SER A 207 -16.82 -1.28 -15.88
CA SER A 207 -16.12 -2.56 -16.01
C SER A 207 -16.67 -3.44 -17.13
N ARG A 208 -15.77 -4.22 -17.74
CA ARG A 208 -16.05 -5.30 -18.67
C ARG A 208 -15.23 -6.53 -18.29
N VAL A 209 -15.86 -7.70 -18.31
CA VAL A 209 -15.20 -8.98 -17.99
C VAL A 209 -14.78 -9.68 -19.28
N HIS A 210 -13.52 -10.11 -19.33
CA HIS A 210 -12.89 -10.82 -20.44
C HIS A 210 -12.29 -12.13 -19.92
N GLY A 211 -13.13 -13.16 -19.75
CA GLY A 211 -12.71 -14.42 -19.13
C GLY A 211 -12.34 -14.21 -17.65
N ASN A 212 -11.09 -14.48 -17.27
CA ASN A 212 -10.58 -14.32 -15.90
C ASN A 212 -10.16 -12.88 -15.54
N VAL A 213 -10.23 -11.95 -16.50
CA VAL A 213 -9.77 -10.56 -16.36
C VAL A 213 -10.96 -9.61 -16.29
N VAL A 214 -10.96 -8.68 -15.33
CA VAL A 214 -11.88 -7.54 -15.34
C VAL A 214 -11.14 -6.26 -15.74
N VAL A 215 -11.64 -5.58 -16.76
CA VAL A 215 -11.10 -4.30 -17.24
C VAL A 215 -12.01 -3.19 -16.75
N LEU A 216 -11.47 -2.27 -15.96
CA LEU A 216 -12.16 -1.06 -15.52
C LEU A 216 -11.64 0.14 -16.31
N ASN A 217 -12.47 0.68 -17.21
CA ASN A 217 -12.12 1.83 -18.04
C ASN A 217 -12.70 3.12 -17.45
N LEU A 218 -11.82 3.99 -16.96
CA LEU A 218 -12.15 5.26 -16.31
C LEU A 218 -11.85 6.48 -17.20
N LEU A 219 -11.48 6.29 -18.48
CA LEU A 219 -11.09 7.40 -19.37
C LEU A 219 -12.23 8.40 -19.62
N HIS A 220 -13.48 7.94 -19.55
CA HIS A 220 -14.67 8.76 -19.80
C HIS A 220 -15.32 9.27 -18.52
N GLU A 221 -14.74 8.99 -17.36
CA GLU A 221 -15.26 9.46 -16.07
C GLU A 221 -14.60 10.79 -15.72
N GLU A 222 -15.41 11.85 -15.55
CA GLU A 222 -14.92 13.15 -15.09
C GLU A 222 -14.37 13.06 -13.67
N THR A 223 -15.05 12.31 -12.81
CA THR A 223 -14.71 12.12 -11.40
C THR A 223 -14.44 10.64 -11.13
N ILE A 224 -13.29 10.30 -10.53
CA ILE A 224 -13.00 8.94 -10.04
C ILE A 224 -13.20 8.92 -8.54
N TYR A 225 -14.29 8.29 -8.09
CA TYR A 225 -14.71 8.27 -6.68
C TYR A 225 -13.74 7.47 -5.78
N PRO A 226 -13.57 7.87 -4.51
CA PRO A 226 -12.66 7.19 -3.61
C PRO A 226 -13.25 5.86 -3.13
N THR A 227 -12.43 4.82 -3.13
CA THR A 227 -12.76 3.52 -2.57
C THR A 227 -11.50 2.71 -2.38
N ASN A 228 -11.52 1.71 -1.50
CA ASN A 228 -10.34 0.88 -1.29
C ASN A 228 -9.97 0.12 -2.58
N ARG A 229 -8.67 -0.07 -2.79
CA ARG A 229 -8.11 -0.67 -4.03
C ARG A 229 -8.56 -2.10 -4.32
N PHE A 230 -9.16 -2.78 -3.35
CA PHE A 230 -9.63 -4.16 -3.51
C PHE A 230 -11.09 -4.26 -3.92
N MET A 231 -11.83 -3.15 -3.92
CA MET A 231 -13.26 -3.08 -4.23
C MET A 231 -13.60 -3.81 -5.54
N ILE A 232 -12.78 -3.65 -6.58
CA ILE A 232 -12.97 -4.33 -7.87
C ILE A 232 -13.03 -5.85 -7.75
N TYR A 233 -12.22 -6.47 -6.87
CA TYR A 233 -12.19 -7.92 -6.68
C TYR A 233 -13.36 -8.43 -5.84
N ALA A 234 -13.91 -7.61 -4.94
CA ALA A 234 -15.13 -7.94 -4.22
C ALA A 234 -16.38 -7.83 -5.13
N LEU A 235 -16.35 -6.91 -6.08
CA LEU A 235 -17.43 -6.73 -7.07
C LEU A 235 -17.37 -7.74 -8.22
N PHE A 236 -16.18 -8.26 -8.53
CA PHE A 236 -15.94 -9.27 -9.57
C PHE A 236 -15.13 -10.46 -9.01
N PRO A 237 -15.70 -11.25 -8.07
CA PRO A 237 -14.95 -12.29 -7.35
C PRO A 237 -14.48 -13.45 -8.24
N ASP A 238 -15.13 -13.66 -9.39
CA ASP A 238 -14.73 -14.69 -10.35
C ASP A 238 -13.45 -14.32 -11.12
N CYS A 239 -13.10 -13.03 -11.18
CA CYS A 239 -11.88 -12.56 -11.85
C CYS A 239 -10.67 -12.70 -10.93
N ASN A 240 -9.57 -13.23 -11.45
CA ASN A 240 -8.32 -13.42 -10.71
C ASN A 240 -7.31 -12.28 -10.91
N ILE A 241 -7.61 -11.34 -11.79
CA ILE A 241 -6.76 -10.19 -12.13
C ILE A 241 -7.60 -9.06 -12.74
N SER A 242 -7.18 -7.81 -12.54
CA SER A 242 -7.82 -6.64 -13.14
C SER A 242 -6.85 -5.77 -13.91
N ILE A 243 -7.39 -5.00 -14.87
CA ILE A 243 -6.71 -3.92 -15.57
C ILE A 243 -7.51 -2.64 -15.34
N HIS A 244 -6.91 -1.64 -14.72
CA HIS A 244 -7.46 -0.29 -14.67
C HIS A 244 -6.87 0.55 -15.81
N GLN A 245 -7.73 1.11 -16.65
CA GLN A 245 -7.37 2.04 -17.70
C GLN A 245 -7.79 3.45 -17.29
N MET A 246 -6.84 4.37 -17.18
CA MET A 246 -7.07 5.73 -16.70
C MET A 246 -6.11 6.73 -17.35
N TRP A 247 -6.42 8.02 -17.27
CA TRP A 247 -5.53 9.06 -17.74
C TRP A 247 -4.27 9.15 -16.87
N GLY A 248 -3.12 9.32 -17.50
CA GLY A 248 -1.91 9.76 -16.82
C GLY A 248 -1.95 11.23 -16.44
N LEU A 249 -0.81 11.73 -15.95
CA LEU A 249 -0.67 13.11 -15.50
C LEU A 249 -1.13 14.08 -16.60
N ASN A 250 -2.02 15.00 -16.26
CA ASN A 250 -2.59 16.00 -17.18
C ASN A 250 -3.15 15.41 -18.49
N LYS A 251 -3.59 14.15 -18.48
CA LYS A 251 -4.07 13.43 -19.68
C LYS A 251 -3.05 13.41 -20.82
N GLN A 252 -1.76 13.30 -20.51
CA GLN A 252 -0.69 13.25 -21.53
C GLN A 252 -0.49 11.85 -22.13
N ASN A 253 -0.94 10.81 -21.42
CA ASN A 253 -0.83 9.42 -21.83
C ASN A 253 -1.95 8.57 -21.21
N THR A 254 -2.07 7.33 -21.65
CA THR A 254 -2.97 6.35 -21.05
C THR A 254 -2.19 5.43 -20.13
N VAL A 255 -2.65 5.25 -18.90
CA VAL A 255 -2.08 4.36 -17.89
C VAL A 255 -2.88 3.07 -17.84
N PHE A 256 -2.17 1.94 -17.89
CA PHE A 256 -2.70 0.65 -17.49
C PHE A 256 -2.11 0.26 -16.14
N ALA A 257 -2.96 0.03 -15.15
CA ALA A 257 -2.57 -0.50 -13.85
C ALA A 257 -3.18 -1.88 -13.65
N VAL A 258 -2.32 -2.90 -13.58
CA VAL A 258 -2.71 -4.31 -13.51
C VAL A 258 -2.45 -4.84 -12.10
N GLY A 259 -3.39 -5.61 -11.55
CA GLY A 259 -3.26 -6.20 -10.21
C GLY A 259 -3.96 -7.55 -10.10
N LYS A 260 -3.32 -8.50 -9.40
CA LYS A 260 -3.92 -9.78 -9.05
C LYS A 260 -4.98 -9.61 -7.96
N SER A 261 -6.05 -10.39 -8.06
CA SER A 261 -7.11 -10.45 -7.05
C SER A 261 -6.59 -11.04 -5.75
N ILE A 262 -7.03 -10.46 -4.63
CA ILE A 262 -6.76 -10.99 -3.28
C ILE A 262 -7.83 -11.99 -2.82
N VAL A 263 -8.95 -12.06 -3.55
CA VAL A 263 -10.07 -12.98 -3.34
C VAL A 263 -9.84 -14.26 -4.14
N ASN A 264 -9.59 -14.13 -5.45
CA ASN A 264 -9.27 -15.24 -6.34
C ASN A 264 -7.77 -15.19 -6.72
N ARG A 265 -6.92 -15.83 -5.91
CA ARG A 265 -5.45 -15.77 -6.01
C ARG A 265 -4.86 -16.75 -7.03
N THR A 266 -5.61 -17.14 -8.05
CA THR A 266 -5.21 -18.18 -9.02
C THR A 266 -4.39 -17.66 -10.21
N SER A 267 -4.33 -16.33 -10.43
CA SER A 267 -3.66 -15.76 -11.59
C SER A 267 -2.18 -16.10 -11.64
N ARG A 268 -1.74 -16.66 -12.77
CA ARG A 268 -0.34 -17.07 -13.00
C ARG A 268 0.51 -16.00 -13.67
N THR A 269 -0.08 -14.89 -14.08
CA THR A 269 0.65 -13.81 -14.77
C THR A 269 1.69 -13.18 -13.85
N ASN A 270 2.96 -13.09 -14.28
CA ASN A 270 3.91 -12.20 -13.63
C ASN A 270 3.66 -10.76 -14.13
N VAL A 271 2.95 -9.97 -13.35
CA VAL A 271 2.45 -8.65 -13.77
C VAL A 271 3.61 -7.69 -14.03
N GLY A 272 4.57 -7.57 -13.12
CA GLY A 272 5.74 -6.70 -13.30
C GLY A 272 6.54 -7.03 -14.55
N ALA A 273 6.80 -8.32 -14.81
CA ALA A 273 7.50 -8.76 -16.02
C ALA A 273 6.71 -8.47 -17.30
N LEU A 274 5.38 -8.59 -17.26
CA LEU A 274 4.52 -8.23 -18.39
C LEU A 274 4.56 -6.72 -18.66
N MET A 275 4.39 -5.90 -17.62
CA MET A 275 4.39 -4.44 -17.75
C MET A 275 5.73 -3.88 -18.25
N LEU A 276 6.86 -4.50 -17.88
CA LEU A 276 8.19 -4.14 -18.37
C LEU A 276 8.31 -4.19 -19.91
N GLN A 277 7.59 -5.10 -20.57
CA GLN A 277 7.61 -5.21 -22.03
C GLN A 277 6.95 -4.02 -22.73
N TYR A 278 6.16 -3.24 -21.99
CA TYR A 278 5.49 -2.02 -22.45
C TYR A 278 6.11 -0.75 -21.83
N GLY A 279 7.38 -0.80 -21.44
CA GLY A 279 8.10 0.32 -20.83
C GLY A 279 7.66 0.66 -19.40
N GLY A 280 6.84 -0.20 -18.79
CA GLY A 280 6.34 -0.07 -17.44
C GLY A 280 7.21 -0.79 -16.41
N GLY A 281 6.58 -1.25 -15.33
CA GLY A 281 7.26 -2.02 -14.30
C GLY A 281 6.32 -2.45 -13.17
N GLY A 282 6.88 -3.12 -12.16
CA GLY A 282 6.13 -3.59 -11.01
C GLY A 282 6.79 -4.79 -10.35
N HIS A 283 5.99 -5.55 -9.62
CA HIS A 283 6.35 -6.84 -9.04
C HIS A 283 5.37 -7.91 -9.52
N GLU A 284 5.53 -9.16 -9.08
CA GLU A 284 4.79 -10.29 -9.64
C GLU A 284 3.26 -10.13 -9.62
N ALA A 285 2.72 -9.49 -8.58
CA ALA A 285 1.28 -9.36 -8.37
C ALA A 285 0.67 -8.03 -8.85
N ALA A 286 1.48 -7.01 -9.13
CA ALA A 286 0.98 -5.70 -9.57
C ALA A 286 2.03 -4.93 -10.36
N GLY A 287 1.57 -4.11 -11.29
CA GLY A 287 2.43 -3.27 -12.10
C GLY A 287 1.65 -2.27 -12.94
N THR A 288 2.37 -1.34 -13.55
CA THR A 288 1.78 -0.33 -14.42
C THR A 288 2.63 -0.12 -15.67
N CYS A 289 2.00 0.25 -16.78
CA CYS A 289 2.67 0.81 -17.96
C CYS A 289 1.91 2.06 -18.44
N GLN A 290 2.58 2.89 -19.25
CA GLN A 290 2.05 4.13 -19.80
C GLN A 290 2.33 4.15 -21.30
N VAL A 291 1.30 4.43 -22.10
CA VAL A 291 1.39 4.41 -23.56
C VAL A 291 0.74 5.63 -24.19
N GLY A 292 1.08 5.92 -25.45
CA GLY A 292 0.40 6.96 -26.23
C GLY A 292 -1.10 6.66 -26.36
N HIS A 293 -1.93 7.71 -26.46
CA HIS A 293 -3.37 7.53 -26.60
C HIS A 293 -3.76 6.77 -27.87
N ASP A 294 -3.00 6.97 -28.94
CA ASP A 294 -3.11 6.28 -30.22
C ASP A 294 -2.82 4.79 -30.14
N GLN A 295 -2.02 4.36 -29.16
CA GLN A 295 -1.64 2.96 -28.92
C GLN A 295 -2.52 2.27 -27.86
N SER A 296 -3.39 3.03 -27.19
CA SER A 296 -4.11 2.57 -26.00
C SER A 296 -4.99 1.35 -26.27
N GLU A 297 -5.75 1.34 -27.37
CA GLU A 297 -6.64 0.22 -27.69
C GLU A 297 -5.87 -1.06 -28.01
N ASP A 298 -4.87 -0.97 -28.89
CA ASP A 298 -4.02 -2.12 -29.27
C ASP A 298 -3.32 -2.73 -28.05
N VAL A 299 -2.73 -1.90 -27.20
CA VAL A 299 -2.03 -2.37 -25.99
C VAL A 299 -3.00 -3.01 -25.00
N LEU A 300 -4.20 -2.46 -24.83
CA LEU A 300 -5.21 -3.07 -23.97
C LEU A 300 -5.59 -4.48 -24.46
N ASP A 301 -5.84 -4.64 -25.75
CA ASP A 301 -6.20 -5.93 -26.34
C ASP A 301 -5.06 -6.96 -26.21
N GLU A 302 -3.82 -6.55 -26.45
CA GLU A 302 -2.65 -7.40 -26.22
C GLU A 302 -2.51 -7.84 -24.76
N LEU A 303 -2.69 -6.91 -23.81
CA LEU A 303 -2.62 -7.20 -22.38
C LEU A 303 -3.70 -8.20 -21.98
N ILE A 304 -4.94 -8.00 -22.42
CA ILE A 304 -6.05 -8.94 -22.18
C ILE A 304 -5.70 -10.31 -22.74
N ALA A 305 -5.23 -10.39 -23.98
CA ALA A 305 -4.89 -11.67 -24.63
C ALA A 305 -3.78 -12.41 -23.88
N ARG A 306 -2.69 -11.72 -23.53
CA ARG A 306 -1.56 -12.30 -22.80
C ARG A 306 -1.97 -12.79 -21.41
N ILE A 307 -2.71 -11.97 -20.66
CA ILE A 307 -3.14 -12.34 -19.31
C ILE A 307 -4.06 -13.57 -19.34
N ARG A 308 -5.02 -13.61 -20.28
CA ARG A 308 -5.90 -14.78 -20.46
C ARG A 308 -5.12 -16.02 -20.86
N GLY A 309 -4.06 -15.88 -21.65
CA GLY A 309 -3.19 -16.98 -22.05
C GLY A 309 -2.45 -17.66 -20.90
N HIS A 310 -2.26 -16.97 -19.76
CA HIS A 310 -1.59 -17.53 -18.58
C HIS A 310 -2.52 -18.29 -17.63
N GLY A 311 -3.84 -18.09 -17.73
CA GLY A 311 -4.84 -18.59 -16.76
C GLY A 311 -5.04 -17.68 -15.56
#